data_AF-A0A925XIN5-F1
#
_entry.id   AF-A0A925XIN5-F1
#
_cell.length_a   1.000
_cell.length_b   1.000
_cell.length_c   1.000
_cell.angle_alpha   90.00
_cell.angle_beta   90.00
_cell.angle_gamma   90.00
#
_symmetry.space_group_name_H-M   'P 1'
#
loop_
_entity.id
_entity.type
_entity.pdbx_description
1 polymer ?
#
loop_
_entity_poly.entity_id
_entity_poly.type
_entity_poly.pdbx_seq_one_letter_code
_entity_poly.pdbx_strand_id
1 'polypeptide(L)' 'EFVPVIQRIAATSALHPPCRWDVETDRGRTSFQLESDDDCRRLGPQAVLIADSNGIRYSIPDIDQLDASSQRIVRRLV' A
#
# COMPACT_ATOMS: atom_id res chain seq x y z
N GLU A 1 0.16 -9.47 -16.80
CA GLU A 1 -0.68 -8.52 -16.05
C GLU A 1 0.23 -7.70 -15.15
N PHE A 2 0.07 -6.37 -15.07
CA PHE A 2 1.05 -5.50 -14.42
C PHE A 2 0.49 -4.92 -13.12
N VAL A 3 1.21 -5.10 -12.01
CA VAL A 3 0.84 -4.63 -10.66
C VAL A 3 1.84 -3.55 -10.27
N PRO A 4 1.46 -2.27 -10.17
CA PRO A 4 2.39 -1.21 -9.78
C PRO A 4 3.05 -1.51 -8.43
N VAL A 5 4.34 -1.23 -8.35
CA VAL A 5 5.15 -1.44 -7.14
C VAL A 5 5.19 -0.13 -6.37
N ILE A 6 4.65 -0.12 -5.15
CA ILE A 6 4.71 1.04 -4.26
C ILE A 6 6.15 1.16 -3.77
N GLN A 7 6.74 2.32 -4.03
CA GLN A 7 8.09 2.68 -3.60
C GLN A 7 8.05 3.59 -2.37
N ARG A 8 6.98 4.38 -2.20
CA ARG A 8 6.81 5.30 -1.07
C ARG A 8 5.34 5.57 -0.77
N ILE A 9 4.99 5.70 0.51
CA ILE A 9 3.70 6.21 0.97
C ILE A 9 3.89 7.67 1.36
N ALA A 10 3.27 8.57 0.60
CA ALA A 10 3.38 10.01 0.81
C ALA A 10 2.47 10.50 1.94
N ALA A 11 1.23 10.00 2.00
CA ALA A 11 0.27 10.32 3.05
C ALA A 11 -0.83 9.26 3.14
N THR A 12 -1.47 9.17 4.30
CA THR A 12 -2.75 8.47 4.47
C THR A 12 -3.74 9.38 5.18
N SER A 13 -5.02 9.29 4.83
CA SER A 13 -6.06 10.11 5.48
C SER A 13 -6.43 9.61 6.88
N ALA A 14 -6.18 8.34 7.16
CA ALA A 14 -6.40 7.69 8.45
C ALA A 14 -5.43 6.51 8.62
N LEU A 15 -5.41 5.92 9.82
CA LEU A 15 -4.54 4.78 10.15
C LEU A 15 -5.17 3.41 9.82
N HIS A 16 -6.49 3.37 9.67
CA HIS A 16 -7.26 2.17 9.32
C HIS A 16 -8.27 2.51 8.23
N PRO A 17 -8.68 1.56 7.39
CA PRO A 17 -9.79 1.72 6.45
C PRO A 17 -11.10 2.05 7.17
N PRO A 18 -12.01 2.83 6.55
CA PRO A 18 -11.86 3.39 5.21
C PRO A 18 -10.86 4.57 5.19
N CYS A 19 -9.86 4.52 4.30
CA CYS A 19 -8.83 5.56 4.20
C CYS A 19 -8.29 5.73 2.78
N ARG A 20 -7.85 6.95 2.44
CA ARG A 20 -7.15 7.26 1.20
C ARG A 20 -5.65 7.19 1.41
N TRP A 21 -4.94 6.60 0.45
CA TRP A 21 -3.49 6.56 0.38
C TRP A 21 -3.00 7.38 -0.81
N ASP A 22 -2.00 8.23 -0.58
CA ASP A 22 -1.23 8.89 -1.63
C ASP A 22 0.14 8.22 -1.71
N VAL A 23 0.50 7.67 -2.87
CA VAL A 23 1.72 6.85 -3.02
C VAL A 23 2.53 7.22 -4.26
N GLU A 24 3.81 6.93 -4.20
CA GLU A 24 4.69 6.89 -5.37
C GLU A 24 4.93 5.43 -5.75
N THR A 25 4.72 5.13 -7.03
CA THR A 25 4.95 3.81 -7.60
C THR A 25 6.03 3.87 -8.68
N ASP A 26 6.48 2.70 -9.14
CA ASP A 26 7.33 2.58 -10.34
C ASP A 26 6.69 3.17 -11.62
N ARG A 27 5.38 3.48 -11.59
CA ARG A 27 4.62 4.10 -12.68
C ARG A 27 4.23 5.55 -12.43
N GLY A 28 4.79 6.15 -11.39
CA GLY A 28 4.51 7.52 -10.98
C GLY A 28 3.57 7.59 -9.78
N ARG A 29 3.18 8.82 -9.45
CA ARG A 29 2.37 9.13 -8.28
C ARG A 29 0.89 8.84 -8.54
N THR A 30 0.23 8.22 -7.59
CA THR A 30 -1.21 7.95 -7.65
C THR A 30 -1.82 7.98 -6.25
N SER A 31 -3.14 8.00 -6.19
CA SER A 31 -3.92 7.97 -4.95
C SER A 31 -5.08 6.99 -5.09
N PHE A 32 -5.36 6.23 -4.03
CA PHE A 32 -6.43 5.23 -4.04
C PHE A 32 -7.11 5.11 -2.68
N GLN A 33 -8.27 4.46 -2.67
CA GLN A 33 -9.10 4.27 -1.49
C GLN A 33 -9.04 2.81 -1.04
N LEU A 34 -8.81 2.60 0.25
CA LEU A 34 -9.04 1.33 0.95
C LEU A 34 -10.38 1.43 1.68
N GLU A 35 -11.20 0.39 1.58
CA GLU A 35 -12.52 0.29 2.19
C GLU A 35 -12.53 -0.64 3.41
N SER A 36 -11.71 -1.70 3.40
CA SER A 36 -11.63 -2.73 4.44
C SER A 36 -10.19 -3.07 4.81
N ASP A 37 -9.97 -3.59 6.03
CA ASP A 37 -8.67 -4.16 6.43
C ASP A 37 -8.24 -5.32 5.50
N ASP A 38 -9.21 -6.06 4.95
CA ASP A 38 -8.98 -7.18 4.03
C ASP A 38 -8.38 -6.74 2.67
N ASP A 39 -8.44 -5.45 2.35
CA ASP A 39 -7.85 -4.89 1.13
C ASP A 39 -6.33 -5.00 1.12
N CYS A 40 -5.71 -5.20 2.30
CA CYS A 40 -4.28 -5.34 2.45
C CYS A 40 -3.92 -6.75 2.94
N ARG A 41 -3.24 -7.51 2.08
CA ARG A 41 -2.92 -8.91 2.31
C ARG A 41 -1.42 -9.15 2.32
N ARG A 42 -0.91 -9.78 3.38
CA ARG A 42 0.45 -10.33 3.40
C ARG A 42 0.59 -11.49 2.41
N LEU A 43 1.60 -11.41 1.56
CA LEU A 43 2.05 -12.51 0.70
C LEU A 43 3.25 -13.26 1.30
N GLY A 44 3.86 -12.69 2.34
CA GLY A 44 4.97 -13.27 3.08
C GLY A 44 5.36 -12.38 4.27
N PRO A 45 6.53 -12.61 4.90
CA PRO A 45 6.99 -11.82 6.04
C PRO A 45 7.16 -10.33 5.71
N GLN A 46 7.61 -10.02 4.49
CA GLN A 46 7.92 -8.67 4.02
C GLN A 46 7.08 -8.22 2.82
N ALA A 47 6.36 -9.13 2.17
CA ALA A 47 5.60 -8.82 0.96
C ALA A 47 4.11 -8.55 1.27
N VAL A 48 3.56 -7.50 0.69
CA VAL A 48 2.15 -7.09 0.83
C VAL A 48 1.54 -6.81 -0.54
N LEU A 49 0.31 -7.28 -0.74
CA LEU A 49 -0.55 -6.93 -1.85
C LEU A 49 -1.67 -6.03 -1.33
N ILE A 50 -1.96 -4.96 -2.05
CA ILE A 50 -2.98 -3.98 -1.69
C ILE A 50 -3.97 -3.91 -2.86
N ALA A 51 -5.26 -4.02 -2.57
CA ALA A 51 -6.33 -3.81 -3.54
C ALA A 51 -7.07 -2.51 -3.22
N ASP A 52 -7.33 -1.68 -4.22
CA ASP A 52 -8.19 -0.51 -4.02
C ASP A 52 -9.66 -0.80 -4.33
N SER A 53 -10.52 0.15 -3.96
CA SER A 53 -11.97 0.11 -4.23
C SER A 53 -12.34 0.00 -5.71
N ASN A 54 -11.42 0.28 -6.64
CA ASN A 54 -11.64 0.20 -8.08
C ASN A 54 -11.11 -1.11 -8.68
N GLY A 55 -10.61 -2.03 -7.85
CA GLY A 55 -10.06 -3.32 -8.27
C GLY A 55 -8.62 -3.24 -8.81
N ILE A 56 -7.93 -2.11 -8.66
CA ILE A 56 -6.51 -1.99 -9.00
C ILE A 56 -5.70 -2.62 -7.87
N ARG A 57 -4.71 -3.43 -8.24
CA ARG A 57 -3.79 -4.05 -7.29
C ARG A 57 -2.44 -3.34 -7.31
N TYR A 58 -1.88 -3.15 -6.14
CA TYR A 58 -0.55 -2.61 -5.89
C TYR A 58 0.26 -3.59 -5.06
N SER A 59 1.58 -3.58 -5.22
CA SER A 59 2.46 -4.48 -4.48
C SER A 59 3.54 -3.73 -3.71
N ILE A 60 3.87 -4.25 -2.54
CA ILE A 60 5.08 -3.94 -1.79
C ILE A 60 5.84 -5.27 -1.69
N PRO A 61 6.86 -5.52 -2.54
CA PRO A 61 7.59 -6.78 -2.56
C PRO A 61 8.37 -7.03 -1.27
N ASP A 62 8.85 -5.95 -0.67
CA ASP A 62 9.66 -5.96 0.54
C ASP A 62 9.46 -4.68 1.33
N ILE A 63 8.79 -4.78 2.48
CA ILE A 63 8.56 -3.66 3.40
C ILE A 63 9.90 -3.04 3.83
N ASP A 64 10.95 -3.82 4.02
CA ASP A 64 12.21 -3.32 4.60
C ASP A 64 12.99 -2.42 3.63
N GLN A 65 12.65 -2.46 2.33
CA GLN A 65 13.18 -1.55 1.31
C GLN A 65 12.45 -0.21 1.24
N LEU A 66 11.31 -0.05 1.91
CA LEU A 66 10.62 1.23 2.00
C LEU A 66 11.32 2.18 2.98
N ASP A 67 11.03 3.47 2.89
CA ASP A 67 11.46 4.41 3.93
C ASP A 67 10.75 4.15 5.28
N ALA A 68 11.36 4.61 6.38
CA ALA A 68 10.88 4.34 7.73
C ALA A 68 9.44 4.83 8.02
N SER A 69 8.96 5.86 7.31
CA SER A 69 7.58 6.32 7.45
C SER A 69 6.61 5.32 6.82
N SER A 70 6.88 4.93 5.58
CA SER A 70 6.10 3.95 4.84
C SER A 70 6.06 2.59 5.55
N GLN A 71 7.21 2.11 6.05
CA GLN A 71 7.27 0.87 6.84
C GLN A 71 6.31 0.86 8.02
N ARG A 72 6.24 1.98 8.76
CA ARG A 72 5.39 2.11 9.95
C ARG A 72 3.91 2.07 9.60
N ILE A 73 3.52 2.66 8.47
CA ILE A 73 2.15 2.66 7.98
C ILE A 73 1.74 1.24 7.62
N VAL A 74 2.53 0.57 6.77
CA VAL A 74 2.24 -0.79 6.31
C VAL A 74 2.14 -1.76 7.49
N ARG A 75 3.13 -1.76 8.39
CA ARG A 75 3.17 -2.66 9.56
C ARG A 75 2.05 -2.45 10.58
N ARG A 76 1.33 -1.32 10.52
CA ARG A 76 0.15 -1.08 11.38
C ARG A 76 -1.14 -1.58 10.75
N LEU A 77 -1.14 -1.71 9.44
CA LEU A 77 -2.30 -2.11 8.66
C LEU A 77 -2.33 -3.64 8.42
N VAL A 78 -1.16 -4.29 8.37
CA VAL A 78 -1.00 -5.74 8.11
C VAL A 78 -0.41 -6.56 9.25
#